data_AF-A0AAW8KHA8-F1
#
_entry.id   AF-A0AAW8KHA8-F1
#
_cell.length_a   1.000
_cell.length_b   1.000
_cell.length_c   1.000
_cell.angle_alpha   90.00
_cell.angle_beta   90.00
_cell.angle_gamma   90.00
#
_symmetry.space_group_name_H-M   'P 1'
#
loop_
_entity.id
_entity.type
_entity.pdbx_description
1 polymer ?
#
loop_
_entity_poly.entity_id
_entity_poly.type
_entity_poly.pdbx_seq_one_letter_code
_entity_poly.pdbx_strand_id
1 'polypeptide(L)' 'QAEIKQGYPVKRFDGATKRYCQTLDLRNDPELIATYRKLHSQEGIWPEIMEGIRKAGILEMEIYLLGTRLFMIV' A
#
# COMPACT_ATOMS: atom_id res chain seq x y z
N GLN A 1 4.25 -20.18 16.80
CA GLN A 1 4.87 -19.09 16.03
C GLN A 1 5.11 -19.63 14.63
N ALA A 2 4.66 -18.94 13.57
CA ALA A 2 4.96 -19.39 12.22
C ALA A 2 6.44 -19.11 11.93
N GLU A 3 7.23 -20.14 11.65
CA GLU A 3 8.59 -19.98 11.11
C GLU A 3 8.48 -19.41 9.69
N ILE A 4 8.62 -18.09 9.54
CA ILE A 4 8.67 -17.45 8.21
C ILE A 4 10.04 -17.71 7.61
N LYS A 5 10.20 -18.81 6.87
CA LYS A 5 11.47 -19.22 6.24
C LYS A 5 11.79 -18.46 4.95
N GLN A 6 10.81 -17.80 4.35
CA GLN A 6 10.97 -16.96 3.16
C GLN A 6 10.07 -15.73 3.29
N GLY A 7 10.66 -14.55 3.06
CA GLY A 7 9.91 -13.30 3.01
C GLY A 7 9.07 -13.18 1.73
N TYR A 8 8.19 -12.19 1.70
CA TYR A 8 7.38 -11.89 0.53
C TYR A 8 8.28 -11.54 -0.68
N PRO A 9 8.00 -12.05 -1.89
CA PRO A 9 8.77 -11.72 -3.08
C PRO A 9 8.66 -10.22 -3.37
N VAL A 10 9.79 -9.55 -3.53
CA VAL A 10 9.88 -8.12 -3.83
C VAL A 10 10.63 -7.92 -5.14
N LYS A 11 10.24 -6.89 -5.89
CA LYS A 11 10.94 -6.56 -7.12
C LYS A 11 12.34 -6.04 -6.79
N ARG A 12 13.33 -6.47 -7.56
CA ARG A 12 14.69 -5.96 -7.41
C ARG A 12 14.84 -4.70 -8.24
N PHE A 13 15.47 -3.70 -7.66
CA PHE A 13 15.77 -2.43 -8.30
C PHE A 13 17.28 -2.21 -8.32
N ASP A 14 17.78 -1.69 -9.43
CA ASP A 14 19.20 -1.41 -9.59
C ASP A 14 19.53 -0.10 -8.87
N GLY A 15 20.05 -0.20 -7.64
CA GLY A 15 20.45 0.94 -6.83
C GLY A 15 20.01 0.83 -5.37
N ALA A 16 20.42 1.82 -4.56
CA ALA A 16 20.00 1.90 -3.17
C ALA A 16 18.53 2.35 -3.08
N THR A 17 17.69 1.52 -2.46
CA THR A 17 16.28 1.86 -2.19
C THR A 17 16.06 2.06 -0.69
N LYS A 18 15.01 2.81 -0.36
CA LYS A 18 14.53 2.98 1.02
C LYS A 18 13.10 2.49 1.09
N ARG A 19 12.71 1.94 2.23
CA ARG A 19 11.33 1.61 2.55
C ARG A 19 10.82 2.52 3.65
N TYR A 20 9.65 3.11 3.42
CA TYR A 20 8.92 3.90 4.38
C TYR A 20 7.69 3.11 4.81
N CYS A 21 7.56 2.89 6.11
CA CYS A 21 6.40 2.24 6.70
C CYS A 21 5.57 3.28 7.44
N GLN A 22 4.28 3.39 7.11
CA GLN A 22 3.36 4.35 7.69
C GLN A 22 2.09 3.66 8.16
N THR A 23 1.46 4.22 9.19
CA THR A 23 0.15 3.75 9.65
C THR A 23 -0.85 4.89 9.65
N LEU A 24 -2.08 4.58 9.27
CA LEU A 24 -3.21 5.49 9.35
C LEU A 24 -4.44 4.73 9.85
N ASP A 25 -5.31 5.38 10.61
CA ASP A 25 -6.56 4.77 11.07
C ASP A 25 -7.74 5.38 10.30
N LEU A 26 -8.56 4.51 9.71
CA LEU A 26 -9.86 4.87 9.17
C LEU A 26 -10.87 5.03 10.31
N ARG A 27 -11.92 5.81 10.04
CA ARG A 27 -13.11 5.78 10.90
C ARG A 27 -13.72 4.38 10.87
N ASN A 28 -14.22 3.91 12.01
CA ASN A 28 -14.88 2.61 12.12
C ASN A 28 -16.30 2.68 11.55
N ASP A 29 -16.37 2.84 10.23
CA ASP A 29 -17.60 2.95 9.44
C ASP A 29 -17.50 1.99 8.25
N PRO A 30 -18.41 1.00 8.15
CA PRO A 30 -18.38 0.00 7.08
C PRO A 30 -18.44 0.58 5.67
N GLU A 31 -19.19 1.66 5.44
CA GLU A 31 -19.33 2.28 4.13
C GLU A 31 -18.05 3.02 3.73
N LEU A 32 -17.44 3.73 4.68
CA LEU A 32 -16.14 4.39 4.45
C LEU A 32 -15.04 3.37 4.16
N ILE A 33 -15.01 2.25 4.90
CA ILE A 33 -14.04 1.17 4.67
C ILE A 33 -14.25 0.53 3.28
N ALA A 34 -15.49 0.25 2.90
CA ALA A 34 -15.81 -0.30 1.58
C ALA A 34 -15.42 0.65 0.45
N THR A 35 -15.69 1.95 0.62
CA THR A 35 -15.32 3.00 -0.33
C THR A 35 -13.82 3.12 -0.45
N TYR A 36 -13.10 3.13 0.67
CA TYR A 36 -11.65 3.17 0.69
C TYR A 36 -11.03 2.00 -0.09
N ARG A 37 -11.50 0.77 0.17
CA ARG A 37 -11.06 -0.44 -0.54
C ARG A 37 -11.35 -0.37 -2.04
N LYS A 38 -12.50 0.17 -2.44
CA LYS A 38 -12.86 0.35 -3.85
C LYS A 38 -11.92 1.34 -4.54
N LEU A 39 -11.68 2.50 -3.94
CA LEU A 39 -10.82 3.55 -4.52
C LEU A 39 -9.34 3.13 -4.61
N HIS A 40 -8.88 2.25 -3.70
CA HIS A 40 -7.52 1.70 -3.71
C HIS A 40 -7.43 0.34 -4.42
N SER A 41 -8.48 -0.11 -5.11
CA SER A 41 -8.44 -1.31 -5.94
C SER A 41 -7.83 -1.00 -7.32
N GLN A 42 -7.44 -2.03 -8.06
CA GLN A 42 -6.95 -1.88 -9.43
C GLN A 42 -7.97 -1.22 -10.36
N GLU A 43 -9.26 -1.38 -10.09
CA GLU A 43 -10.34 -0.82 -10.91
C GLU A 43 -10.70 0.61 -10.50
N GLY A 44 -10.54 0.96 -9.21
CA GLY A 44 -10.93 2.26 -8.68
C GLY A 44 -9.80 3.29 -8.66
N ILE A 45 -8.55 2.87 -8.80
CA ILE A 45 -7.42 3.78 -8.80
C ILE A 45 -7.37 4.60 -10.09
N TRP A 46 -7.30 5.93 -9.94
CA TRP A 46 -7.20 6.84 -11.07
C TRP A 46 -5.79 6.84 -11.68
N PRO A 47 -5.66 6.86 -13.03
CA PRO A 47 -4.36 6.86 -13.71
C PRO A 47 -3.41 7.98 -13.26
N GLU A 48 -3.93 9.16 -12.96
CA GLU A 48 -3.17 10.34 -12.56
C GLU A 48 -2.47 10.15 -11.21
N ILE A 49 -3.08 9.37 -10.31
CA ILE A 49 -2.48 9.02 -9.01
C ILE A 49 -1.29 8.09 -9.22
N MET A 50 -1.43 7.07 -10.08
CA MET A 50 -0.33 6.17 -10.43
C MET A 50 0.81 6.90 -11.13
N GLU A 51 0.50 7.86 -12.01
CA GLU A 51 1.50 8.71 -12.65
C GLU A 51 2.21 9.62 -11.63
N GLY A 52 1.48 10.24 -10.72
CA GLY A 52 2.03 11.10 -9.67
C GLY A 52 2.98 10.34 -8.74
N ILE A 53 2.58 9.15 -8.29
CA ILE A 53 3.41 8.26 -7.45
C ILE A 53 4.73 7.92 -8.16
N ARG A 54 4.66 7.53 -9.44
CA ARG A 54 5.86 7.22 -10.24
C ARG A 54 6.76 8.44 -10.44
N LYS A 55 6.18 9.61 -10.71
CA LYS A 55 6.92 10.87 -10.86
C LYS A 55 7.62 11.31 -9.57
N ALA A 56 7.04 10.98 -8.41
CA ALA A 56 7.67 11.22 -7.11
C ALA A 56 8.84 10.26 -6.81
N GLY A 57 9.14 9.31 -7.70
CA GLY A 57 10.22 8.34 -7.53
C GLY A 57 9.86 7.13 -6.67
N ILE A 58 8.57 6.92 -6.39
CA ILE A 58 8.09 5.73 -5.66
C ILE A 58 8.10 4.54 -6.61
N LEU A 59 8.78 3.48 -6.18
CA LEU A 59 9.00 2.27 -6.98
C LEU A 59 7.87 1.25 -6.79
N GLU A 60 7.45 1.05 -5.55
CA GLU A 60 6.35 0.17 -5.16
C GLU A 60 5.57 0.83 -4.01
N MET A 61 4.28 0.58 -3.93
CA MET A 61 3.45 1.02 -2.80
C MET A 61 2.40 -0.04 -2.51
N GLU A 62 2.35 -0.49 -1.27
CA GLU A 62 1.39 -1.48 -0.79
C GLU A 62 0.61 -0.91 0.39
N ILE A 63 -0.67 -1.24 0.48
CA ILE A 63 -1.54 -0.83 1.58
C ILE A 63 -2.24 -2.08 2.11
N TYR A 64 -2.01 -2.38 3.38
CA TYR A 64 -2.67 -3.45 4.12
C TYR A 64 -3.69 -2.85 5.07
N LEU A 65 -4.87 -3.45 5.15
CA LEU A 65 -5.94 -3.02 6.06
C LEU A 65 -6.26 -4.13 7.05
N LEU A 66 -6.12 -3.83 8.35
CA LEU A 66 -6.52 -4.70 9.47
C LEU A 66 -7.58 -3.98 10.31
N GLY A 67 -8.84 -4.40 10.19
CA GLY A 67 -9.96 -3.69 10.81
C GLY A 67 -10.05 -2.27 10.23
N THR A 68 -9.72 -1.25 11.04
CA THR A 68 -9.64 0.15 10.62
C THR A 68 -8.22 0.65 10.40
N ARG A 69 -7.20 -0.12 10.77
CA ARG A 69 -5.80 0.31 10.69
C ARG A 69 -5.20 -0.05 9.34
N LEU A 70 -4.72 0.97 8.65
CA LEU A 70 -3.92 0.86 7.44
C LEU A 70 -2.45 0.77 7.82
N PHE A 71 -1.73 -0.09 7.10
CA PHE A 71 -0.28 -0.16 7.09
C PHE A 71 0.20 0.02 5.65
N MET A 72 0.89 1.11 5.39
CA MET A 72 1.42 1.47 4.07
C MET A 72 2.91 1.18 4.03
N ILE A 73 3.36 0.54 2.96
CA ILE A 73 4.78 0.29 2.67
C ILE A 73 5.08 0.95 1.32
N VAL A 74 6.05 1.86 1.30
CA VAL A 74 6.45 2.67 0.14
C VAL A 74 7.96 2.55 -0.11
#